data_AF-A0A497DUL0-F1
#
_entry.id   AF-A0A497DUL0-F1
#
_cell.length_a   1.000
_cell.length_b   1.000
_cell.length_c   1.000
_cell.angle_alpha   90.00
_cell.angle_beta   90.00
_cell.angle_gamma   90.00
#
_symmetry.space_group_name_H-M   'P 1'
#
loop_
_entity.id
_entity.type
_entity.pdbx_description
1 polymer ?
#
loop_
_entity_poly.entity_id
_entity_poly.type
_entity_poly.pdbx_seq_one_letter_code
_entity_poly.pdbx_strand_id
1 'polypeptide(L)'
;MIEQVMRICNEKCRNCWAIRFCNICFTWLIYNDEIDKNKMNRMCRNLKRTIINAFLWYLYILERKPKAFEILFDEKNIKGGGECV
;
A
#
# COMPACT_ATOMS: atom_id res chain seq x y z
N MET A 1 20.86 -12.46 -5.58
CA MET A 1 20.06 -11.57 -4.70
C MET A 1 18.65 -11.33 -5.24
N ILE A 2 18.49 -10.80 -6.47
CA ILE A 2 17.16 -10.57 -7.09
C ILE A 2 16.33 -11.87 -7.16
N GLU A 3 16.92 -12.98 -7.57
CA GLU A 3 16.22 -14.28 -7.63
C GLU A 3 15.70 -14.75 -6.26
N GLN A 4 16.48 -14.52 -5.20
CA GLN A 4 16.07 -14.85 -3.82
C GLN A 4 14.90 -13.99 -3.37
N VAL A 5 14.91 -12.69 -3.68
CA VAL A 5 13.79 -11.78 -3.45
C VAL A 5 12.55 -12.27 -4.21
N MET A 6 12.69 -12.56 -5.51
CA MET A 6 11.57 -13.04 -6.34
C MET A 6 10.96 -14.31 -5.77
N ARG A 7 11.77 -15.27 -5.30
CA ARG A 7 11.27 -16.48 -4.64
C ARG A 7 10.47 -16.17 -3.38
N ILE A 8 11.03 -15.34 -2.48
CA ILE A 8 10.36 -14.95 -1.23
C ILE A 8 9.03 -14.22 -1.52
N CYS A 9 9.05 -13.31 -2.49
CA CYS A 9 7.85 -12.58 -2.91
C CYS A 9 6.82 -13.51 -3.56
N ASN A 10 7.22 -14.46 -4.41
CA ASN A 10 6.29 -15.42 -5.00
C ASN A 10 5.62 -16.30 -3.93
N GLU A 11 6.37 -16.77 -2.94
CA GLU A 11 5.83 -17.59 -1.85
C GLU A 11 4.82 -16.82 -0.99
N LYS A 12 5.07 -15.52 -0.72
CA LYS A 12 4.25 -14.72 0.22
C LYS A 12 3.17 -13.86 -0.44
N CYS A 13 3.40 -13.38 -1.65
CA CYS A 13 2.62 -12.32 -2.27
C CYS A 13 1.66 -12.84 -3.35
N ARG A 14 1.93 -14.00 -3.97
CA ARG A 14 1.14 -14.52 -5.11
C ARG A 14 -0.37 -14.60 -4.83
N ASN A 15 -0.74 -15.01 -3.61
CA ASN A 15 -2.13 -15.15 -3.18
C ASN A 15 -2.54 -14.09 -2.14
N CYS A 16 -1.81 -12.98 -2.05
CA CYS A 16 -2.12 -11.94 -1.09
C CYS A 16 -3.32 -11.10 -1.56
N TRP A 17 -4.39 -11.05 -0.76
CA TRP A 17 -5.59 -10.24 -1.05
C TRP A 17 -5.28 -8.75 -1.28
N ALA A 18 -4.23 -8.24 -0.63
CA ALA A 18 -3.82 -6.83 -0.72
C ALA A 18 -2.81 -6.54 -1.85
N ILE A 19 -2.52 -7.50 -2.74
CA ILE A 19 -1.39 -7.36 -3.69
C ILE A 19 -1.50 -6.13 -4.60
N ARG A 20 -2.71 -5.78 -5.04
CA ARG A 20 -2.96 -4.60 -5.90
C ARG A 20 -2.75 -3.26 -5.20
N PHE A 21 -2.67 -3.26 -3.87
CA PHE A 21 -2.43 -2.08 -3.05
C PHE A 21 -1.02 -2.08 -2.45
N CYS A 22 -0.20 -3.09 -2.79
CA CYS A 22 1.13 -3.22 -2.26
C CYS A 22 2.09 -2.25 -2.93
N ASN A 23 2.75 -1.41 -2.11
CA ASN A 23 3.78 -0.48 -2.53
C ASN A 23 5.16 -0.79 -1.91
N ILE A 24 5.35 -2.00 -1.36
CA ILE A 24 6.62 -2.40 -0.76
C ILE A 24 7.61 -2.72 -1.88
N CYS A 25 8.58 -1.85 -2.09
CA CYS A 25 9.67 -2.07 -3.02
C CYS A 25 10.67 -3.09 -2.46
N PHE A 26 11.24 -3.95 -3.30
CA PHE A 26 12.26 -4.92 -2.87
C PHE A 26 13.54 -4.24 -2.38
N THR A 27 13.89 -3.05 -2.89
CA THR A 27 15.08 -2.30 -2.44
C THR A 27 14.98 -1.93 -0.96
N TRP A 28 13.77 -1.76 -0.45
CA TRP A 28 13.54 -1.50 0.97
C TRP A 28 13.81 -2.72 1.85
N LEU A 29 13.91 -3.92 1.26
CA LEU A 29 14.13 -5.17 1.96
C LEU A 29 15.61 -5.57 2.01
N ILE A 30 16.48 -4.87 1.29
CA ILE A 30 17.91 -5.14 1.25
C ILE A 30 18.60 -4.26 2.31
N TYR A 31 19.38 -4.87 3.20
CA TYR A 31 20.21 -4.19 4.19
C TYR A 31 21.52 -4.95 4.32
N ASN A 32 22.66 -4.26 4.15
CA ASN A 32 23.99 -4.88 4.15
C ASN A 32 24.10 -6.11 3.23
N ASP A 33 23.57 -6.02 2.00
CA ASP A 33 23.50 -7.12 1.03
C ASP A 33 22.71 -8.36 1.47
N GLU A 34 21.96 -8.26 2.56
CA GLU A 34 21.08 -9.30 3.06
C GLU A 34 19.61 -8.92 2.94
N ILE A 35 18.75 -9.93 2.79
CA ILE A 35 17.30 -9.73 2.73
C ILE A 35 16.73 -9.77 4.15
N ASP A 36 16.26 -8.63 4.64
CA ASP A 36 15.57 -8.55 5.93
C ASP A 36 14.09 -9.00 5.80
N LYS A 37 13.89 -10.31 5.98
CA LYS A 37 12.56 -10.93 5.98
C LYS A 37 11.66 -10.41 7.11
N ASN A 38 12.23 -9.97 8.24
CA ASN A 38 11.46 -9.47 9.38
C ASN A 38 10.90 -8.09 9.08
N LYS A 39 11.71 -7.21 8.48
CA LYS A 39 11.26 -5.92 7.94
C LYS A 39 10.15 -6.10 6.92
N MET A 40 10.32 -7.01 5.96
CA MET A 40 9.27 -7.34 4.99
C MET A 40 7.95 -7.74 5.67
N ASN A 41 7.99 -8.68 6.63
CA ASN A 41 6.80 -9.13 7.34
C ASN A 41 6.11 -7.99 8.10
N ARG A 42 6.90 -7.13 8.77
CA ARG A 42 6.39 -5.95 9.50
C ARG A 42 5.72 -4.96 8.55
N MET A 43 6.38 -4.63 7.44
CA MET A 43 5.85 -3.72 6.43
C MET A 43 4.57 -4.27 5.79
N CYS A 44 4.55 -5.56 5.43
CA CYS A 44 3.37 -6.22 4.88
C CYS A 44 2.18 -6.17 5.85
N ARG A 45 2.41 -6.44 7.14
CA ARG A 45 1.37 -6.36 8.17
C ARG A 45 0.83 -4.94 8.34
N ASN A 46 1.73 -3.96 8.43
CA ASN A 46 1.36 -2.56 8.60
C ASN A 46 0.54 -2.06 7.40
N LEU A 47 1.01 -2.32 6.18
CA LEU A 47 0.31 -1.97 4.96
C LEU A 47 -1.11 -2.57 4.92
N LYS A 48 -1.25 -3.87 5.20
CA LYS A 48 -2.57 -4.54 5.23
C LYS A 48 -3.50 -3.87 6.24
N ARG A 49 -3.00 -3.48 7.41
CA ARG A 49 -3.77 -2.76 8.42
C ARG A 49 -4.18 -1.36 7.92
N THR A 50 -3.28 -0.64 7.27
CA THR A 50 -3.57 0.66 6.66
C THR A 50 -4.66 0.55 5.61
N ILE A 51 -4.61 -0.45 4.74
CA ILE A 51 -5.63 -0.69 3.71
C ILE A 51 -6.99 -0.99 4.33
N ILE A 52 -7.04 -1.88 5.34
CA ILE A 52 -8.28 -2.18 6.06
C ILE A 52 -8.85 -0.91 6.68
N ASN A 53 -8.03 -0.13 7.37
CA ASN A 53 -8.47 1.11 7.99
C ASN A 53 -8.96 2.13 6.95
N ALA A 54 -8.30 2.23 5.80
CA ALA A 54 -8.73 3.10 4.71
C ALA A 54 -10.11 2.69 4.18
N PHE A 55 -10.37 1.38 4.00
CA PHE A 55 -11.69 0.90 3.59
C PHE A 55 -12.76 1.13 4.66
N LEU A 56 -12.45 0.91 5.94
CA LEU A 56 -13.38 1.20 7.04
C LEU A 56 -13.74 2.68 7.10
N TRP A 57 -12.75 3.57 6.95
CA TRP A 57 -12.99 5.01 6.87
C TRP A 57 -13.81 5.39 5.64
N TYR A 58 -13.50 4.81 4.49
CA TYR A 58 -14.25 5.05 3.27
C TYR A 58 -15.74 4.69 3.43
N LEU A 59 -16.02 3.50 3.95
CA LEU A 59 -17.40 3.04 4.21
C LEU A 59 -18.10 3.91 5.27
N TYR A 60 -17.41 4.22 6.37
CA TYR A 60 -17.94 5.09 7.42
C TYR A 60 -18.35 6.47 6.88
N ILE A 61 -17.51 7.07 6.02
CA ILE A 61 -17.80 8.37 5.41
C ILE A 61 -18.96 8.23 4.42
N LEU A 62 -18.99 7.20 3.58
CA LEU A 62 -20.08 6.95 2.65
C LEU A 62 -21.43 6.84 3.37
N GLU A 63 -21.49 6.10 4.47
CA GLU A 63 -22.72 5.89 5.24
C GLU A 63 -23.21 7.16 5.94
N ARG A 64 -22.30 7.95 6.52
CA ARG A 64 -22.67 9.11 7.35
C ARG A 64 -22.72 10.43 6.61
N LYS A 65 -21.85 10.62 5.63
CA LYS A 65 -21.66 11.86 4.88
C LYS A 65 -21.26 11.56 3.43
N PRO A 66 -22.15 10.99 2.60
CA PRO A 66 -21.82 10.59 1.23
C PRO A 66 -21.29 11.74 0.37
N LYS A 67 -21.80 12.97 0.60
CA LYS A 67 -21.33 14.19 -0.10
C LYS A 67 -19.93 14.65 0.30
N ALA A 68 -19.32 14.10 1.35
CA ALA A 68 -17.96 14.47 1.75
C ALA A 68 -16.92 14.14 0.67
N PHE A 69 -17.18 13.11 -0.14
CA PHE A 69 -16.33 12.76 -1.27
C PHE A 69 -16.48 13.73 -2.46
N GLU A 70 -17.65 14.37 -2.64
CA GLU A 70 -17.84 15.38 -3.70
C GLU A 70 -16.86 16.53 -3.55
N ILE A 71 -16.51 16.92 -2.32
CA ILE A 71 -15.51 17.97 -2.05
C ILE A 71 -14.10 17.52 -2.47
N LEU A 72 -13.77 16.25 -2.21
CA LEU A 72 -12.45 15.68 -2.52
C LEU A 72 -12.24 15.43 -4.01
N PHE A 73 -13.32 15.15 -4.74
CA PHE A 73 -13.29 14.86 -6.18
C PHE A 73 -13.81 16.03 -7.04
N ASP A 74 -14.09 17.19 -6.45
CA ASP A 74 -14.34 18.41 -7.21
C ASP A 74 -13.04 18.78 -7.95
N GLU A 75 -13.08 18.73 -9.28
CA GLU A 75 -11.96 19.06 -10.16
C GLU A 75 -11.36 20.44 -9.86
N LYS A 76 -12.14 21.36 -9.28
CA LYS A 76 -11.69 22.69 -8.85
C LYS A 76 -10.76 22.66 -7.62
N ASN A 77 -10.84 21.60 -6.82
CA ASN A 77 -10.00 21.38 -5.63
C ASN A 77 -8.76 20.52 -5.92
N ILE A 78 -8.70 19.85 -7.07
CA ILE A 78 -7.51 19.14 -7.55
C ILE A 78 -6.53 20.17 -8.14
N LYS A 79 -6.04 21.09 -7.30
CA LYS A 79 -4.91 21.96 -7.64
C LYS A 79 -3.63 21.27 -7.20
N GLY A 80 -3.03 20.54 -8.12
CA GLY A 80 -1.72 19.92 -7.90
C GLY A 80 -1.65 18.47 -8.33
N GLY A 81 -1.84 18.21 -9.62
CA GLY A 81 -1.06 17.16 -10.28
C GLY A 81 0.42 17.59 -10.29
N GLY A 82 1.04 17.64 -9.11
CA GLY A 82 2.47 17.78 -8.99
C GLY A 82 3.07 16.47 -9.45
N GLU A 83 3.78 16.53 -10.58
CA GLU A 83 4.70 15.50 -11.02
C GLU A 83 5.49 15.01 -9.79
N CYS A 84 5.40 13.72 -9.49
CA CYS A 84 6.33 13.09 -8.57
C CYS A 84 7.72 13.16 -9.23
N VAL A 85 8.49 14.19 -8.88
CA VAL A 85 9.94 14.26 -9.12
C VAL A 85 10.67 13.34 -8.16
#